data_AF-A0A432Q259-F1
#
_entry.id   AF-A0A432Q259-F1
#
_cell.length_a   1.000
_cell.length_b   1.000
_cell.length_c   1.000
_cell.angle_alpha   90.00
_cell.angle_beta   90.00
_cell.angle_gamma   90.00
#
_symmetry.space_group_name_H-M   'P 1'
#
loop_
_entity.id
_entity.type
_entity.pdbx_description
1 polymer ?
#
loop_
_entity_poly.entity_id
_entity_poly.type
_entity_poly.pdbx_seq_one_letter_code
_entity_poly.pdbx_strand_id
1 'polypeptide(L)'
;MRPYILLSILIYVGGFMIGAIIISGNNLKNDILSKLKSENNIKFSATDTVFILKNNLIAALTLILGGFLVGFPTFVNLFFNANDLSLKIFSSIKIGLNVDKVFLLILPHGIFEIPAIIIAGAAGFKIPYEIIRYLAGKKEQILTKEDVKEYLTLALISIILIVIAAWIEANITLKIAKAMLKTKGI
;
A
#
# COMPACT_ATOMS: atom_id res chain seq x y z
N MET A 1 -1.18 12.65 -18.63
CA MET A 1 -1.15 11.45 -17.77
C MET A 1 -2.40 10.61 -18.05
N ARG A 2 -2.31 9.27 -18.09
CA ARG A 2 -3.48 8.43 -18.40
C ARG A 2 -4.53 8.51 -17.27
N PRO A 3 -5.84 8.61 -17.54
CA PRO A 3 -6.84 8.94 -16.51
C PRO A 3 -6.92 7.95 -15.33
N TYR A 4 -6.78 6.65 -15.56
CA TYR A 4 -6.82 5.63 -14.51
C TYR A 4 -5.59 5.65 -13.59
N ILE A 5 -4.43 6.11 -14.08
CA ILE A 5 -3.25 6.35 -13.25
C ILE A 5 -3.50 7.54 -12.32
N LEU A 6 -4.07 8.63 -12.86
CA LEU A 6 -4.45 9.79 -12.06
C LEU A 6 -5.50 9.42 -11.01
N LEU A 7 -6.51 8.64 -11.39
CA LEU A 7 -7.53 8.15 -10.45
C LEU A 7 -6.90 7.36 -9.30
N SER A 8 -5.97 6.44 -9.62
CA SER A 8 -5.24 5.67 -8.61
C SER A 8 -4.46 6.57 -7.64
N ILE A 9 -3.71 7.56 -8.17
CA ILE A 9 -2.98 8.54 -7.35
C ILE A 9 -3.93 9.35 -6.45
N LEU A 10 -5.03 9.85 -7.00
CA LEU A 10 -5.99 10.66 -6.24
C LEU A 10 -6.65 9.86 -5.11
N ILE A 11 -7.03 8.61 -5.36
CA ILE A 11 -7.60 7.72 -4.33
C ILE A 11 -6.56 7.46 -3.25
N TYR A 12 -5.31 7.16 -3.63
CA TYR A 12 -4.24 6.89 -2.68
C TYR A 12 -3.93 8.11 -1.81
N VAL A 13 -3.74 9.29 -2.41
CA VAL A 13 -3.49 10.54 -1.67
C VAL A 13 -4.69 10.90 -0.79
N GLY A 14 -5.91 10.79 -1.30
CA GLY A 14 -7.14 11.05 -0.55
C GLY A 14 -7.30 10.10 0.65
N GLY A 15 -7.04 8.81 0.47
CA GLY A 15 -7.05 7.82 1.54
C GLY A 15 -6.00 8.09 2.60
N PHE A 16 -4.79 8.47 2.20
CA PHE A 16 -3.73 8.85 3.12
C PHE A 16 -4.10 10.07 3.97
N MET A 17 -4.67 11.12 3.33
CA MET A 17 -5.12 12.34 4.01
C MET A 17 -6.27 12.06 4.98
N ILE A 18 -7.27 11.27 4.57
CA ILE A 18 -8.39 10.87 5.43
C ILE A 18 -7.86 10.10 6.65
N GLY A 19 -6.94 9.15 6.44
CA GLY A 19 -6.29 8.43 7.54
C GLY A 19 -5.58 9.36 8.53
N ALA A 20 -4.90 10.40 8.01
CA ALA A 20 -4.19 11.38 8.84
C ALA A 20 -5.16 12.20 9.69
N ILE A 21 -6.28 12.64 9.10
CA ILE A 21 -7.33 13.40 9.79
C ILE A 21 -7.96 12.55 10.90
N ILE A 22 -8.26 11.28 10.63
CA ILE A 22 -8.85 10.36 11.62
C ILE A 22 -7.97 10.24 12.88
N ILE A 23 -6.65 10.15 12.70
CA ILE A 23 -5.68 10.00 13.81
C ILE A 23 -5.52 11.31 14.59
N SER A 24 -5.59 12.44 13.89
CA SER A 24 -5.51 13.78 14.48
C SER A 24 -6.75 14.10 15.32
N GLY A 25 -7.95 13.82 14.80
CA GLY A 25 -9.23 14.16 15.44
C GLY A 25 -9.63 13.27 16.61
N ASN A 26 -9.16 12.02 16.67
CA ASN A 26 -9.50 11.12 17.76
C ASN A 26 -8.57 11.30 18.97
N ASN A 27 -9.14 11.28 20.19
CA ASN A 27 -8.46 10.95 21.45
C ASN A 27 -8.03 9.45 21.49
N LEU A 28 -7.63 8.92 20.34
CA LEU A 28 -7.16 7.55 20.04
C LEU A 28 -5.88 7.17 20.79
N LYS A 29 -5.45 7.99 21.75
CA LYS A 29 -4.30 7.71 22.59
C LYS A 29 -4.59 6.55 23.54
N ASN A 30 -5.84 6.35 23.96
CA ASN A 30 -6.19 5.33 24.96
C ASN A 30 -6.49 3.95 24.34
N ASP A 31 -7.17 3.90 23.18
CA ASP A 31 -7.52 2.63 22.51
C ASP A 31 -6.37 2.03 21.69
N ILE A 32 -5.48 2.85 21.14
CA ILE A 32 -4.27 2.37 20.46
C ILE A 32 -3.20 1.97 21.47
N LEU A 33 -3.04 2.72 22.57
CA LEU A 33 -2.03 2.38 23.59
C LEU A 33 -2.37 1.08 24.33
N SER A 34 -3.65 0.75 24.49
CA SER A 34 -4.08 -0.54 25.06
C SER A 34 -3.85 -1.71 24.10
N LYS A 35 -4.13 -1.54 22.79
CA LYS A 35 -3.82 -2.54 21.75
C LYS A 35 -2.32 -2.75 21.54
N LEU A 36 -1.53 -1.68 21.49
CA LEU A 36 -0.07 -1.77 21.32
C LEU A 36 0.63 -2.38 22.54
N LYS A 37 0.15 -2.12 23.77
CA LYS A 37 0.67 -2.80 24.96
C LYS A 37 0.33 -4.29 24.98
N SER A 38 -0.82 -4.69 24.44
CA SER A 38 -1.21 -6.09 24.25
C SER A 38 -0.33 -6.81 23.22
N GLU A 39 0.14 -6.10 22.18
CA GLU A 39 0.98 -6.64 21.10
C GLU A 39 2.49 -6.64 21.39
N ASN A 40 2.95 -6.02 22.47
CA ASN A 40 4.38 -6.03 22.86
C ASN A 40 4.94 -7.43 23.23
N ASN A 41 4.13 -8.49 23.15
CA ASN A 41 4.58 -9.88 23.21
C ASN A 41 4.99 -10.48 21.85
N ILE A 42 4.99 -9.70 20.76
CA ILE A 42 5.35 -10.20 19.43
C ILE A 42 6.87 -10.33 19.31
N LYS A 43 7.35 -11.57 19.40
CA LYS A 43 8.72 -11.97 19.06
C LYS A 43 8.94 -11.81 17.54
N PHE A 44 9.76 -10.84 17.14
CA PHE A 44 10.15 -10.63 15.73
C PHE A 44 11.06 -11.76 15.23
N SER A 45 10.53 -12.65 14.39
CA SER A 45 11.18 -13.88 13.92
C SER A 45 11.26 -13.95 12.38
N ALA A 46 12.08 -14.85 11.83
CA ALA A 46 12.27 -14.99 10.38
C ALA A 46 11.00 -15.40 9.60
N THR A 47 9.95 -15.84 10.31
CA THR A 47 8.59 -16.04 9.80
C THR A 47 7.92 -14.75 9.30
N ASP A 48 8.43 -13.58 9.66
CA ASP A 48 7.78 -12.29 9.39
C ASP A 48 7.93 -11.87 7.91
N THR A 49 9.03 -12.23 7.25
CA THR A 49 9.28 -11.86 5.83
C THR A 49 8.29 -12.48 4.87
N VAL A 50 8.05 -13.79 5.00
CA VAL A 50 7.11 -14.51 4.11
C VAL A 50 5.69 -14.02 4.36
N PHE A 51 5.36 -13.69 5.62
CA PHE A 51 4.08 -13.13 5.98
C PHE A 51 3.85 -11.75 5.37
N ILE A 52 4.82 -10.83 5.51
CA ILE A 52 4.78 -9.47 4.93
C ILE A 52 4.66 -9.55 3.40
N LEU A 53 5.53 -10.33 2.75
CA LEU A 53 5.50 -10.52 1.30
C LEU A 53 4.15 -11.07 0.85
N LYS A 54 3.63 -12.10 1.54
CA LYS A 54 2.33 -12.69 1.22
C LYS A 54 1.21 -11.66 1.32
N ASN A 55 1.19 -10.86 2.37
CA ASN A 55 0.15 -9.85 2.57
C ASN A 55 0.19 -8.78 1.47
N ASN A 56 1.37 -8.25 1.18
CA ASN A 56 1.56 -7.23 0.15
C ASN A 56 1.27 -7.77 -1.26
N LEU A 57 1.63 -9.04 -1.53
CA LEU A 57 1.31 -9.69 -2.80
C LEU A 57 -0.18 -9.95 -2.95
N ILE A 58 -0.87 -10.40 -1.90
CA ILE A 58 -2.34 -10.53 -1.90
C ILE A 58 -2.97 -9.17 -2.17
N ALA A 59 -2.53 -8.11 -1.50
CA ALA A 59 -3.04 -6.76 -1.73
C ALA A 59 -2.85 -6.32 -3.20
N ALA A 60 -1.66 -6.50 -3.75
CA ALA A 60 -1.38 -6.19 -5.15
C ALA A 60 -2.25 -7.00 -6.13
N LEU A 61 -2.42 -8.30 -5.87
CA LEU A 61 -3.29 -9.16 -6.69
C LEU A 61 -4.76 -8.74 -6.58
N THR A 62 -5.25 -8.38 -5.40
CA THR A 62 -6.61 -7.85 -5.22
C THR A 62 -6.81 -6.55 -6.00
N LEU A 63 -5.81 -5.65 -6.03
CA LEU A 63 -5.86 -4.43 -6.83
C LEU A 63 -5.94 -4.74 -8.33
N ILE A 64 -5.06 -5.62 -8.81
CA ILE A 64 -4.95 -6.01 -10.23
C ILE A 64 -6.23 -6.72 -10.71
N LEU A 65 -6.72 -7.67 -9.93
CA LEU A 65 -7.90 -8.48 -10.26
C LEU A 65 -9.22 -7.76 -9.98
N GLY A 66 -9.22 -6.73 -9.11
CA GLY A 66 -10.41 -5.93 -8.81
C GLY A 66 -11.02 -5.24 -10.04
N GLY A 67 -10.25 -5.06 -11.11
CA GLY A 67 -10.75 -4.54 -12.39
C GLY A 67 -11.83 -5.39 -13.04
N PHE A 68 -11.81 -6.71 -12.83
CA PHE A 68 -12.86 -7.62 -13.33
C PHE A 68 -14.19 -7.43 -12.59
N LEU A 69 -14.17 -6.78 -11.43
CA LEU A 69 -15.34 -6.41 -10.63
C LEU A 69 -15.59 -4.89 -10.71
N VAL A 70 -15.50 -4.34 -11.93
CA VAL A 70 -15.73 -2.91 -12.24
C VAL A 70 -14.76 -1.96 -11.50
N GLY A 71 -13.68 -2.49 -10.92
CA GLY A 71 -12.70 -1.71 -10.15
C GLY A 71 -13.13 -1.40 -8.72
N PHE A 72 -14.26 -1.93 -8.23
CA PHE A 72 -14.70 -1.68 -6.86
C PHE A 72 -13.73 -2.25 -5.80
N PRO A 73 -13.27 -3.52 -5.88
CA PRO A 73 -12.25 -4.02 -4.96
C PRO A 73 -10.93 -3.24 -5.08
N THR A 74 -10.59 -2.78 -6.29
CA THR A 74 -9.41 -1.95 -6.52
C THR A 74 -9.51 -0.64 -5.73
N PHE A 75 -10.64 0.07 -5.83
CA PHE A 75 -10.89 1.29 -5.07
C PHE A 75 -10.78 1.07 -3.56
N VAL A 76 -11.50 0.07 -3.04
CA VAL A 76 -11.54 -0.22 -1.60
C VAL A 76 -10.15 -0.57 -1.08
N ASN A 77 -9.45 -1.49 -1.74
CA ASN A 77 -8.14 -1.93 -1.29
C ASN A 77 -7.09 -0.81 -1.40
N LEU A 78 -7.12 -0.01 -2.46
CA LEU A 78 -6.20 1.11 -2.64
C LEU A 78 -6.37 2.17 -1.55
N PHE A 79 -7.64 2.48 -1.22
CA PHE A 79 -7.98 3.40 -0.15
C PHE A 79 -7.50 2.89 1.21
N PHE A 80 -7.74 1.62 1.53
CA PHE A 80 -7.30 1.05 2.81
C PHE A 80 -5.77 0.91 2.92
N ASN A 81 -5.06 0.56 1.84
CA ASN A 81 -3.60 0.54 1.85
C ASN A 81 -3.02 1.94 2.15
N ALA A 82 -3.60 3.00 1.58
CA ALA A 82 -3.18 4.37 1.89
C ALA A 82 -3.46 4.77 3.34
N ASN A 83 -4.62 4.38 3.88
CA ASN A 83 -4.96 4.63 5.28
C ASN A 83 -4.03 3.88 6.24
N ASP A 84 -3.68 2.62 5.95
CA ASP A 84 -2.77 1.81 6.76
C ASP A 84 -1.39 2.45 6.87
N LEU A 85 -0.83 2.94 5.75
CA LEU A 85 0.42 3.68 5.76
C LEU A 85 0.33 4.96 6.62
N SER A 86 -0.76 5.71 6.47
CA SER A 86 -1.03 6.91 7.27
C SER A 86 -1.10 6.57 8.77
N LEU A 87 -1.82 5.51 9.12
CA LEU A 87 -1.92 4.98 10.49
C LEU A 87 -0.55 4.64 11.06
N LYS A 88 0.29 3.89 10.34
CA LYS A 88 1.65 3.56 10.77
C LYS A 88 2.50 4.80 11.04
N ILE A 89 2.47 5.80 10.16
CA ILE A 89 3.25 7.04 10.31
C ILE A 89 2.77 7.87 11.50
N PHE A 90 1.51 8.30 11.49
CA PHE A 90 1.03 9.28 12.47
C PHE A 90 0.83 8.67 13.86
N SER A 91 0.49 7.38 13.97
CA SER A 91 0.46 6.70 15.28
C SER A 91 1.86 6.62 15.90
N SER A 92 2.88 6.27 15.11
CA SER A 92 4.28 6.20 15.58
C SER A 92 4.76 7.55 16.11
N ILE A 93 4.43 8.64 15.42
CA ILE A 93 4.75 10.00 15.88
C ILE A 93 3.98 10.33 17.16
N LYS A 94 2.68 9.99 17.23
CA LYS A 94 1.81 10.28 18.39
C LYS A 94 2.23 9.54 19.67
N ILE A 95 2.84 8.35 19.53
CA ILE A 95 3.42 7.59 20.67
C ILE A 95 4.86 8.03 21.02
N GLY A 96 5.38 9.08 20.37
CA GLY A 96 6.66 9.71 20.72
C GLY A 96 7.87 9.13 19.98
N LEU A 97 7.69 8.41 18.87
CA LEU A 97 8.81 8.08 17.99
C LEU A 97 9.21 9.33 17.21
N ASN A 98 10.50 9.66 17.25
CA ASN A 98 11.03 10.79 16.48
C ASN A 98 10.78 10.59 14.97
N VAL A 99 10.56 11.69 14.25
CA VAL A 99 10.19 11.67 12.83
C VAL A 99 11.27 11.02 11.96
N ASP A 100 12.54 11.28 12.23
CA ASP A 100 13.70 10.64 11.58
C ASP A 100 13.64 9.11 11.67
N LYS A 101 13.27 8.58 12.83
CA LYS A 101 13.13 7.14 13.10
C LYS A 101 11.96 6.53 12.32
N VAL A 102 10.84 7.23 12.21
CA VAL A 102 9.69 6.80 11.39
C VAL A 102 10.11 6.70 9.93
N PHE A 103 10.78 7.73 9.40
CA PHE A 103 11.28 7.70 8.03
C PHE A 103 12.29 6.58 7.80
N LEU A 104 13.20 6.33 8.75
CA LEU A 104 14.20 5.26 8.62
C LEU A 104 13.55 3.86 8.55
N LEU A 105 12.42 3.68 9.22
CA LEU A 105 11.67 2.42 9.17
C LEU A 105 10.89 2.25 7.85
N ILE A 106 10.34 3.33 7.30
CA ILE A 106 9.46 3.27 6.12
C ILE A 106 10.21 3.44 4.81
N LEU A 107 11.08 4.43 4.71
CA LEU A 107 11.69 4.88 3.46
C LEU A 107 12.40 3.76 2.67
N PRO A 108 13.14 2.81 3.29
CA PRO A 108 13.84 1.77 2.54
C PRO A 108 12.93 0.94 1.64
N HIS A 109 11.78 0.48 2.15
CA HIS A 109 10.83 -0.34 1.38
C HIS A 109 9.70 0.49 0.76
N GLY A 110 9.26 1.55 1.44
CA GLY A 110 8.13 2.39 1.05
C GLY A 110 8.32 3.09 -0.30
N ILE A 111 9.56 3.40 -0.69
CA ILE A 111 9.86 3.96 -2.02
C ILE A 111 9.51 2.99 -3.17
N PHE A 112 9.46 1.68 -2.89
CA PHE A 112 9.05 0.66 -3.86
C PHE A 112 7.57 0.27 -3.67
N GLU A 113 7.12 0.11 -2.42
CA GLU A 113 5.75 -0.30 -2.11
C GLU A 113 4.71 0.71 -2.58
N ILE A 114 4.91 2.00 -2.30
CA ILE A 114 3.92 3.04 -2.62
C ILE A 114 3.69 3.12 -4.14
N PRO A 115 4.73 3.23 -5.00
CA PRO A 115 4.52 3.16 -6.44
C PRO A 115 3.92 1.83 -6.89
N ALA A 116 4.31 0.70 -6.30
CA ALA A 116 3.78 -0.60 -6.67
C ALA A 116 2.26 -0.69 -6.47
N ILE A 117 1.77 -0.24 -5.31
CA ILE A 117 0.35 -0.23 -4.98
C ILE A 117 -0.44 0.72 -5.89
N ILE A 118 0.09 1.92 -6.17
CA ILE A 118 -0.54 2.87 -7.11
C ILE A 118 -0.61 2.29 -8.53
N ILE A 119 0.47 1.65 -9.00
CA ILE A 119 0.53 1.02 -10.33
C ILE A 119 -0.42 -0.19 -10.40
N ALA A 120 -0.49 -1.02 -9.35
CA ALA A 120 -1.47 -2.11 -9.26
C ALA A 120 -2.91 -1.59 -9.29
N GLY A 121 -3.18 -0.48 -8.59
CA GLY A 121 -4.45 0.22 -8.66
C GLY A 121 -4.77 0.73 -10.07
N ALA A 122 -3.79 1.28 -10.76
CA ALA A 122 -3.94 1.74 -12.15
C ALA A 122 -4.25 0.57 -13.10
N ALA A 123 -3.62 -0.60 -12.90
CA ALA A 123 -3.95 -1.81 -13.63
C ALA A 123 -5.40 -2.23 -13.38
N GLY A 124 -5.84 -2.25 -12.12
CA GLY A 124 -7.23 -2.56 -11.76
C GLY A 124 -8.27 -1.63 -12.38
N PHE A 125 -8.00 -0.33 -12.46
CA PHE A 125 -8.92 0.62 -13.09
C PHE A 125 -8.88 0.62 -14.62
N LYS A 126 -7.85 0.02 -15.23
CA LYS A 126 -7.70 0.02 -16.68
C LYS A 126 -8.84 -0.73 -17.39
N ILE A 127 -9.21 -1.92 -16.92
CA ILE A 127 -10.26 -2.73 -17.56
C ILE A 127 -11.62 -2.00 -17.53
N PRO A 128 -12.12 -1.52 -16.37
CA PRO A 128 -13.36 -0.73 -16.31
C PRO A 128 -13.31 0.54 -17.18
N TYR A 129 -12.16 1.22 -17.21
CA TYR A 129 -11.99 2.42 -18.02
C TYR A 129 -12.16 2.13 -19.52
N GLU A 130 -11.55 1.06 -20.03
CA GLU A 130 -11.69 0.69 -21.44
C GLU A 130 -13.12 0.22 -21.79
N ILE A 131 -13.79 -0.47 -20.87
CA ILE A 131 -15.23 -0.82 -21.01
C ILE A 131 -16.08 0.46 -21.14
N ILE A 132 -15.85 1.45 -20.26
CA ILE A 132 -16.58 2.74 -20.31
C ILE A 132 -16.33 3.46 -21.64
N ARG A 133 -15.09 3.45 -22.15
CA ARG A 133 -14.77 4.07 -23.46
C ARG A 133 -15.50 3.40 -24.61
N TYR A 134 -15.59 2.07 -24.61
CA TYR A 134 -16.34 1.31 -25.59
C TYR A 134 -17.84 1.65 -25.53
N LEU A 135 -18.44 1.60 -24.34
CA LEU A 135 -19.86 1.93 -24.14
C LEU A 135 -20.19 3.38 -24.50
N ALA A 136 -19.23 4.30 -24.35
CA ALA A 136 -19.36 5.69 -24.77
C ALA A 136 -19.15 5.92 -26.28
N GLY A 137 -19.01 4.86 -27.08
CA GLY A 137 -18.79 4.94 -28.52
C GLY A 137 -17.41 5.50 -28.91
N LYS A 138 -16.45 5.57 -27.97
CA LYS A 138 -15.09 6.10 -28.20
C LYS A 138 -14.12 5.03 -28.71
N LYS A 139 -14.55 3.77 -28.77
CA LYS A 139 -13.80 2.61 -29.27
C LYS A 139 -14.74 1.62 -29.95
N GLU A 140 -14.23 0.91 -30.95
CA GLU A 140 -14.96 -0.14 -31.67
C GLU A 140 -14.85 -1.51 -30.97
N GLN A 141 -13.81 -1.71 -30.15
CA GLN A 141 -13.58 -2.95 -29.40
C GLN A 141 -13.45 -2.64 -27.91
N ILE A 142 -13.94 -3.56 -27.07
CA ILE A 142 -13.87 -3.44 -25.62
C ILE A 142 -12.40 -3.37 -25.17
N LEU A 143 -11.61 -4.39 -25.53
CA LEU A 143 -10.17 -4.47 -25.24
C LEU A 143 -9.39 -4.77 -26.51
N THR A 144 -8.39 -3.94 -26.82
CA THR A 144 -7.43 -4.22 -27.89
C THR A 144 -6.22 -4.99 -27.34
N LYS A 145 -5.36 -5.49 -28.24
CA LYS A 145 -4.11 -6.15 -27.83
C LYS A 145 -3.20 -5.22 -27.05
N GLU A 146 -3.17 -3.94 -27.42
CA GLU A 146 -2.42 -2.90 -26.74
C GLU A 146 -2.96 -2.65 -25.33
N ASP A 147 -4.29 -2.73 -25.15
CA ASP A 147 -4.90 -2.57 -23.84
C ASP A 147 -4.48 -3.66 -22.87
N VAL A 148 -4.59 -4.90 -23.32
CA VAL A 148 -4.19 -6.09 -22.57
C VAL A 148 -2.69 -6.04 -22.29
N LYS A 149 -1.86 -5.73 -23.28
CA LYS A 149 -0.41 -5.62 -23.11
C LYS A 149 -0.06 -4.63 -22.00
N GLU A 150 -0.65 -3.44 -22.03
CA GLU A 150 -0.34 -2.44 -21.01
C GLU A 150 -0.93 -2.80 -19.64
N TYR A 151 -2.12 -3.42 -19.56
CA TYR A 151 -2.63 -3.97 -18.28
C TYR A 151 -1.62 -4.96 -17.67
N LEU A 152 -1.13 -5.91 -18.47
CA LEU A 152 -0.13 -6.89 -18.04
C LEU A 152 1.20 -6.23 -17.68
N THR A 153 1.64 -5.22 -18.41
CA THR A 153 2.85 -4.46 -18.07
C THR A 153 2.72 -3.77 -16.72
N LEU A 154 1.59 -3.10 -16.45
CA LEU A 154 1.35 -2.45 -15.15
C LEU A 154 1.32 -3.49 -14.02
N ALA A 155 0.62 -4.60 -14.21
CA ALA A 155 0.56 -5.70 -13.24
C ALA A 155 1.94 -6.32 -12.97
N LEU A 156 2.75 -6.53 -14.00
CA LEU A 156 4.10 -7.08 -13.85
C LEU A 156 5.03 -6.12 -13.12
N ILE A 157 5.00 -4.83 -13.48
CA ILE A 157 5.82 -3.81 -12.82
C ILE A 157 5.45 -3.72 -11.33
N SER A 158 4.16 -3.70 -10.98
CA SER A 158 3.75 -3.63 -9.57
C SER A 158 4.19 -4.86 -8.79
N ILE A 159 4.05 -6.07 -9.34
CA ILE A 159 4.50 -7.31 -8.68
C ILE A 159 6.01 -7.28 -8.44
N ILE A 160 6.81 -6.88 -9.43
CA ILE A 160 8.27 -6.78 -9.29
C ILE A 160 8.63 -5.80 -8.17
N LEU A 161 7.99 -4.62 -8.13
CA LEU A 161 8.25 -3.63 -7.10
C LEU A 161 7.85 -4.11 -5.70
N ILE A 162 6.72 -4.83 -5.55
CA ILE A 162 6.33 -5.44 -4.26
C ILE A 162 7.36 -6.46 -3.79
N VAL A 163 7.87 -7.29 -4.69
CA VAL A 163 8.91 -8.28 -4.33
C VAL A 163 10.19 -7.58 -3.86
N ILE A 164 10.60 -6.50 -4.54
CA ILE A 164 11.75 -5.68 -4.11
C ILE A 164 11.46 -5.04 -2.74
N ALA A 165 10.29 -4.42 -2.56
CA ALA A 165 9.89 -3.78 -1.31
C ALA A 165 9.96 -4.76 -0.13
N ALA A 166 9.35 -5.94 -0.27
CA ALA A 166 9.32 -6.95 0.77
C ALA A 166 10.71 -7.51 1.08
N TRP A 167 11.56 -7.68 0.07
CA TRP A 167 12.95 -8.08 0.30
C TRP A 167 13.72 -7.02 1.09
N ILE A 168 13.54 -5.74 0.76
CA ILE A 168 14.16 -4.63 1.50
C ILE A 168 13.64 -4.55 2.93
N GLU A 169 12.33 -4.68 3.11
CA GLU A 169 11.72 -4.63 4.43
C GLU A 169 12.30 -5.71 5.34
N ALA A 170 12.35 -6.94 4.84
CA ALA A 170 12.89 -8.10 5.54
C ALA A 170 14.37 -7.99 5.89
N ASN A 171 15.19 -7.48 4.96
CA ASN A 171 16.64 -7.50 5.11
C ASN A 171 17.23 -6.23 5.70
N ILE A 172 16.54 -5.10 5.54
CA ILE A 172 17.01 -3.77 5.93
C ILE A 172 16.13 -3.22 7.05
N THR A 173 14.84 -3.00 6.80
CA THR A 173 13.92 -2.38 7.78
C THR A 173 13.86 -3.18 9.08
N LEU A 174 13.74 -4.51 9.01
CA LEU A 174 13.69 -5.34 10.23
C LEU A 174 14.99 -5.29 11.05
N LYS A 175 16.15 -5.18 10.38
CA LYS A 175 17.44 -5.05 11.09
C LYS A 175 17.55 -3.69 11.79
N ILE A 176 17.12 -2.63 11.11
CA ILE A 176 17.05 -1.28 11.68
C ILE A 176 16.13 -1.27 12.90
N ALA A 177 14.92 -1.83 12.78
CA ALA A 177 13.96 -1.92 13.89
C ALA A 177 14.55 -2.67 15.10
N LYS A 178 15.19 -3.83 14.88
CA LYS A 178 15.84 -4.61 15.94
C LYS A 178 16.98 -3.84 16.61
N ALA A 179 17.80 -3.12 15.85
CA ALA A 179 18.88 -2.29 16.39
C ALA A 179 18.35 -1.15 17.27
N MET A 180 17.22 -0.54 16.87
CA MET A 180 16.56 0.54 17.62
C MET A 180 15.92 0.06 18.92
N LEU A 181 15.40 -1.17 18.96
CA LEU A 181 14.89 -1.78 20.19
C LEU A 181 16.04 -2.07 21.17
N LYS A 182 17.17 -2.60 20.67
CA LYS A 182 18.34 -2.90 21.49
C LYS A 182 18.99 -1.66 22.12
N THR A 183 18.90 -0.50 21.46
CA THR A 183 19.42 0.79 21.98
C THR A 183 18.51 1.44 23.02
N LYS A 184 17.24 1.02 23.15
CA LYS A 184 16.29 1.55 24.14
C LYS A 184 16.33 0.85 25.51
N GLY A 185 17.13 -0.20 25.70
CA GLY A 185 17.43 -0.79 27.01
C GLY A 185 16.19 -1.13 27.85
N ILE A 186 15.53 -2.25 27.52
CA ILE A 186 15.02 -3.18 28.54
C ILE A 186 15.95 -4.38 28.48
#